data_AF-A0A7V9L2Q2-F1
#
_entry.id   AF-A0A7V9L2Q2-F1
#
_cell.length_a   1.000
_cell.length_b   1.000
_cell.length_c   1.000
_cell.angle_alpha   90.00
_cell.angle_beta   90.00
_cell.angle_gamma   90.00
#
_symmetry.space_group_name_H-M   'P 1'
#
loop_
_entity.id
_entity.type
_entity.pdbx_description
1 polymer ?
#
loop_
_entity_poly.entity_id
_entity_poly.type
_entity_poly.pdbx_seq_one_letter_code
_entity_poly.pdbx_strand_id
1 'polypeptide(L)' 'MWTLRAVGDIAPEILSGLVSATRLATLEDVLRWGGDVLDVIVQDEYTHDVVVRGPAGGYLVFDTT' A
#
# COMPACT_ATOMS: atom_id res chain seq x y z
N MET A 1 -5.60 9.81 5.92
CA MET A 1 -4.99 8.69 6.72
C MET A 1 -4.91 7.50 5.79
N TRP A 2 -3.78 6.80 5.69
CA TRP A 2 -3.64 5.74 4.69
C TRP A 2 -4.47 4.51 5.05
N THR A 3 -5.13 3.94 4.05
CA THR A 3 -5.80 2.64 4.15
C THR A 3 -5.06 1.64 3.26
N LEU A 4 -4.79 0.44 3.77
CA LEU A 4 -4.17 -0.63 2.99
C LEU A 4 -5.24 -1.58 2.46
N ARG A 5 -5.23 -1.83 1.15
CA ARG A 5 -6.12 -2.78 0.46
C ARG A 5 -5.32 -3.82 -0.32
N ALA A 6 -5.75 -5.08 -0.28
CA ALA A 6 -5.27 -6.09 -1.22
C ALA A 6 -6.15 -6.12 -2.47
N VAL A 7 -5.50 -6.27 -3.62
CA VAL A 7 -6.16 -6.46 -4.92
C VAL A 7 -5.61 -7.73 -5.57
N GLY A 8 -6.50 -8.67 -5.92
CA GLY A 8 -6.14 -9.99 -6.45
C GLY A 8 -5.99 -11.06 -5.37
N ASP A 9 -5.38 -12.19 -5.74
CA ASP A 9 -5.24 -13.36 -4.85
C ASP A 9 -4.12 -13.15 -3.82
N ILE A 10 -4.47 -12.44 -2.74
CA ILE A 10 -3.61 -12.30 -1.56
C ILE A 10 -4.22 -13.06 -0.40
N ALA A 11 -3.44 -13.98 0.18
CA ALA A 11 -3.84 -14.75 1.34
C ALA A 11 -4.06 -13.84 2.57
N PRO A 12 -5.18 -13.97 3.31
CA PRO A 12 -5.51 -13.11 4.47
C PRO A 12 -4.44 -13.06 5.57
N GLU A 13 -3.65 -14.12 5.69
CA GLU A 13 -2.56 -14.24 6.66
C GLU A 13 -1.42 -13.26 6.35
N ILE A 14 -1.20 -12.97 5.05
CA ILE A 14 -0.22 -11.99 4.60
C ILE A 14 -0.68 -10.58 4.98
N LEU A 15 -1.96 -10.26 4.76
CA LEU A 15 -2.54 -8.98 5.19
C LEU A 15 -2.44 -8.78 6.70
N SER A 16 -2.63 -9.84 7.48
CA SER A 16 -2.50 -9.80 8.94
C SER A 16 -1.05 -9.52 9.39
N GLY A 17 -0.05 -9.94 8.63
CA GLY A 17 1.36 -9.59 8.85
C GLY A 17 1.70 -8.12 8.53
N LEU A 18 0.83 -7.45 7.77
CA LEU A 18 1.02 -6.07 7.30
C LEU A 18 0.29 -5.03 8.15
N VAL A 19 -0.23 -5.42 9.32
CA VAL A 19 -0.92 -4.50 10.24
C VAL A 19 -0.06 -3.28 10.60
N SER A 20 1.26 -3.41 10.68
CA SER A 20 2.16 -2.28 10.90
C SER A 20 2.10 -1.22 9.78
N ALA A 21 1.83 -1.64 8.55
CA ALA A 21 1.71 -0.76 7.39
C ALA A 21 0.42 0.10 7.42
N THR A 22 -0.55 -0.23 8.28
CA THR A 22 -1.74 0.62 8.53
C THR A 22 -1.45 1.86 9.40
N ARG A 23 -0.23 1.97 9.96
CA ARG A 23 0.19 3.12 10.78
C ARG A 23 0.99 4.16 10.00
N LEU A 24 1.17 3.96 8.70
CA LEU A 24 1.90 4.89 7.84
C LEU A 24 1.04 6.13 7.63
N ALA A 25 1.61 7.30 7.82
CA ALA A 25 0.89 8.57 7.82
C ALA A 25 1.20 9.42 6.58
N THR A 26 2.40 9.24 6.02
CA THR A 26 2.90 10.02 4.89
C THR A 26 3.31 9.13 3.72
N LEU A 27 3.41 9.72 2.52
CA LEU A 27 3.99 9.04 1.37
C LEU A 27 5.43 8.58 1.66
N GLU A 28 6.21 9.40 2.36
CA GLU A 28 7.58 9.06 2.76
C GLU A 28 7.62 7.80 3.64
N ASP A 29 6.64 7.62 4.54
CA ASP A 29 6.52 6.41 5.36
C ASP A 29 6.22 5.18 4.49
N VAL A 30 5.33 5.31 3.50
CA VAL A 30 4.99 4.24 2.55
C VAL A 30 6.20 3.83 1.71
N LEU A 31 6.97 4.81 1.22
CA LEU A 31 8.19 4.53 0.45
C LEU A 31 9.28 3.89 1.31
N ARG A 32 9.40 4.29 2.58
CA ARG A 32 10.36 3.70 3.55
C ARG A 32 9.97 2.32 4.04
N TRP A 33 8.69 1.96 4.02
CA TRP A 33 8.21 0.63 4.39
C TRP A 33 8.86 -0.47 3.53
N GLY A 34 9.38 -0.14 2.35
CA GLY A 34 10.37 -0.97 1.65
C GLY A 34 9.77 -2.04 0.75
N GLY A 35 8.50 -1.91 0.36
CA GLY A 35 7.90 -2.72 -0.69
C GLY A 35 8.40 -2.34 -2.09
N ASP A 36 8.24 -3.27 -3.05
CA ASP A 36 8.51 -3.01 -4.47
C ASP A 36 7.38 -2.14 -5.06
N VAL A 37 7.58 -0.82 -5.02
CA VAL A 37 6.63 0.17 -5.54
C VAL A 37 6.58 0.07 -7.06
N LEU A 38 5.40 -0.21 -7.59
CA LEU A 38 5.18 -0.36 -9.02
C LEU A 38 4.68 0.93 -9.66
N ASP A 39 3.83 1.66 -8.94
CA ASP A 39 3.26 2.91 -9.42
C ASP A 39 2.85 3.83 -8.26
N VAL A 40 2.84 5.13 -8.53
CA VAL A 40 2.31 6.17 -7.64
C VAL A 40 1.35 7.03 -8.45
N ILE A 41 0.08 6.91 -8.15
CA ILE A 41 -0.99 7.62 -8.83
C ILE A 41 -1.31 8.88 -8.03
N VAL A 42 -0.93 10.04 -8.58
CA VAL A 42 -1.20 11.34 -7.97
C VAL A 42 -2.59 11.81 -8.40
N GLN A 43 -3.49 11.98 -7.44
CA GLN A 43 -4.84 12.49 -7.69
C GLN A 43 -4.88 14.02 -7.50
N ASP A 44 -4.21 14.53 -6.46
CA ASP A 44 -3.99 15.96 -6.22
C ASP A 44 -2.74 16.20 -5.33
N GLU A 45 -2.58 17.42 -4.79
CA GLU A 45 -1.43 17.79 -3.94
C GLU A 45 -1.31 16.94 -2.65
N TYR A 46 -2.42 16.41 -2.15
CA TYR A 46 -2.49 15.69 -0.88
C TYR A 46 -2.90 14.22 -1.02
N THR A 47 -3.42 13.83 -2.18
CA THR A 47 -4.06 12.54 -2.40
C THR A 47 -3.30 11.70 -3.43
N HIS A 48 -2.86 10.53 -2.98
CA HIS A 48 -1.98 9.60 -3.68
C HIS A 48 -2.40 8.16 -3.42
N ASP A 49 -2.45 7.35 -4.48
CA ASP A 49 -2.50 5.89 -4.36
C ASP A 49 -1.12 5.32 -4.66
N VAL A 50 -0.60 4.45 -3.80
CA VAL A 50 0.69 3.77 -4.01
C VAL A 50 0.44 2.29 -4.23
N VAL A 51 0.80 1.81 -5.41
CA VAL A 51 0.70 0.40 -5.78
C VAL A 51 2.02 -0.28 -5.50
N VAL A 52 1.97 -1.30 -4.64
CA VAL A 52 3.12 -2.12 -4.28
C VAL A 52 2.88 -3.54 -4.77
N ARG A 53 3.93 -4.18 -5.28
CA ARG A 53 3.89 -5.59 -5.66
C ARG A 53 3.53 -6.44 -4.43
N GLY A 54 2.42 -7.16 -4.54
CA GLY A 54 2.03 -8.18 -3.59
C GLY A 54 2.58 -9.56 -3.99
N PRO A 55 2.48 -10.54 -3.08
CA PRO A 55 2.83 -11.93 -3.36
C PRO A 55 1.83 -12.59 -4.31
N ALA A 56 2.25 -13.69 -4.95
CA ALA A 56 1.43 -14.52 -5.83
C ALA A 56 0.71 -13.78 -6.99
N GLY A 57 1.22 -12.61 -7.38
CA GLY A 57 0.65 -11.80 -8.47
C GLY A 57 -0.46 -10.84 -8.03
N GLY A 58 -0.77 -10.77 -6.73
CA GLY A 58 -1.62 -9.73 -6.16
C GLY A 58 -0.89 -8.40 -5.97
N TYR A 59 -1.64 -7.37 -5.59
CA TYR A 59 -1.14 -6.02 -5.33
C TYR A 59 -1.59 -5.53 -3.96
N LEU A 60 -0.72 -4.73 -3.34
CA LEU A 60 -1.03 -3.98 -2.13
C LEU A 60 -1.18 -2.51 -2.52
N VAL A 61 -2.32 -1.92 -2.19
CA VAL A 61 -2.62 -0.52 -2.51
C VAL A 61 -2.75 0.26 -1.23
N PHE A 62 -1.89 1.25 -1.06
CA PHE A 62 -2.04 2.29 -0.06
C PHE A 62 -2.86 3.41 -0.67
N ASP A 63 -4.02 3.67 -0.07
CA ASP A 63 -5.01 4.65 -0.52
C ASP A 63 -5.05 5.79 0.52
N THR A 64 -4.83 7.02 0.07
CA THR A 64 -5.11 8.20 0.91
C THR A 64 -6.49 8.73 0.62
N THR A 65 -7.28 8.88 1.67
CA THR A 65 -8.45 9.77 1.71
C THR A 65 -8.15 10.99 2.55
#